data_AF-A0A840Y6A0-F1
#
_entry.id   AF-A0A840Y6A0-F1
#
_cell.length_a   1.000
_cell.length_b   1.000
_cell.length_c   1.000
_cell.angle_alpha   90.00
_cell.angle_beta   90.00
_cell.angle_gamma   90.00
#
_symmetry.space_group_name_H-M   'P 1'
#
loop_
_entity.id
_entity.type
_entity.pdbx_description
1 polymer ?
#
loop_
_entity_poly.entity_id
_entity_poly.type
_entity_poly.pdbx_seq_one_letter_code
_entity_poly.pdbx_strand_id
1 'polypeptide(L)'
;MAPPPSLDEQVRRRLRHWPQHPPGAPVTPKQPGTWLRARPGEAQAPNQPFLKLPGTNRLRTLPDGLWLHFSPDPADPYADILCIEACSSLQNLLDKRSRFAPSTTSLLAVCPVPWLLAPCQPHDPTPRWKLIRVLRSEPVDPLVLPVRDVRVLYGLKSRQYEGFARTQMPQAHEYFCPMEALTAERGDENPAMRALLARASAAANFMNLPG
;
A
#
# COMPACT_ATOMS: atom_id res chain seq x y z
N MET A 1 -20.97 11.46 24.90
CA MET A 1 -19.81 11.90 24.08
C MET A 1 -19.19 10.64 23.49
N ALA A 2 -19.08 10.50 22.16
CA ALA A 2 -18.48 9.30 21.56
C ALA A 2 -16.97 9.24 21.90
N PRO A 3 -16.39 8.04 22.13
CA PRO A 3 -14.96 7.91 22.34
C PRO A 3 -14.18 8.40 21.12
N PRO A 4 -12.98 8.97 21.31
CA PRO A 4 -12.14 9.40 20.19
C PRO A 4 -11.83 8.22 19.27
N PRO A 5 -11.76 8.43 17.94
CA PRO A 5 -11.45 7.37 17.00
C PRO A 5 -10.09 6.75 17.31
N SER A 6 -9.97 5.43 17.12
CA SER A 6 -8.69 4.74 17.27
C SER A 6 -7.65 5.32 16.32
N LEU A 7 -6.37 5.17 16.66
CA LEU A 7 -5.27 5.69 15.85
C LEU A 7 -5.31 5.13 14.42
N ASP A 8 -5.60 3.84 14.28
CA ASP A 8 -5.77 3.16 12.99
C ASP A 8 -6.90 3.80 12.16
N GLU A 9 -8.02 4.16 12.80
CA GLU A 9 -9.12 4.83 12.09
C GLU A 9 -8.77 6.27 11.70
N GLN A 10 -8.01 6.99 12.52
CA GLN A 10 -7.52 8.31 12.15
C GLN A 10 -6.58 8.25 10.94
N VAL A 11 -5.65 7.28 10.93
CA VAL A 11 -4.76 7.05 9.79
C VAL A 11 -5.57 6.67 8.55
N ARG A 12 -6.48 5.70 8.63
CA ARG A 12 -7.34 5.34 7.49
C ARG A 12 -8.15 6.53 6.98
N ARG A 13 -8.67 7.38 7.87
CA ARG A 13 -9.37 8.61 7.46
C ARG A 13 -8.47 9.55 6.67
N ARG A 14 -7.21 9.74 7.06
CA ARG A 14 -6.26 10.57 6.30
C ARG A 14 -5.85 9.94 4.98
N LEU A 15 -5.51 8.65 4.99
CA LEU A 15 -5.12 7.91 3.78
C LEU A 15 -6.24 7.84 2.71
N ARG A 16 -7.52 7.97 3.09
CA ARG A 16 -8.64 8.13 2.13
C ARG A 16 -8.55 9.39 1.27
N HIS A 17 -7.80 10.40 1.70
CA HIS A 17 -7.59 11.64 0.93
C HIS A 17 -6.33 11.59 0.07
N TRP A 18 -5.43 10.63 0.32
CA TRP A 18 -4.21 10.48 -0.47
C TRP A 18 -4.53 10.04 -1.91
N PRO A 19 -3.74 10.44 -2.91
CA PRO A 19 -3.98 10.11 -4.31
C PRO A 19 -3.93 8.59 -4.61
N GLN A 20 -4.51 8.21 -5.76
CA GLN A 20 -4.46 6.83 -6.29
C GLN A 20 -3.02 6.39 -6.59
N HIS A 21 -2.20 7.32 -7.08
CA HIS A 21 -0.76 7.16 -7.19
C HIS A 21 -0.11 7.57 -5.86
N PRO A 22 0.75 6.75 -5.23
CA PRO A 22 1.39 7.15 -3.98
C PRO A 22 2.11 8.50 -4.10
N PRO A 23 2.00 9.38 -3.09
CA PRO A 23 2.61 10.70 -3.16
C PRO A 23 4.14 10.60 -3.21
N GLY A 24 4.75 11.26 -4.18
CA GLY A 24 6.21 11.24 -4.37
C GLY A 24 6.76 9.98 -5.06
N ALA A 25 5.96 8.94 -5.29
CA ALA A 25 6.41 7.83 -6.11
C ALA A 25 6.71 8.33 -7.54
N PRO A 26 7.89 8.01 -8.11
CA PRO A 26 8.27 8.48 -9.42
C PRO A 26 7.55 7.68 -10.52
N VAL A 27 7.18 8.36 -11.60
CA VAL A 27 6.78 7.71 -12.84
C VAL A 27 8.06 7.40 -13.61
N THR A 28 8.37 6.12 -13.79
CA THR A 28 9.62 5.71 -14.45
C THR A 28 9.34 4.64 -15.50
N PRO A 29 10.11 4.60 -16.61
CA PRO A 29 10.02 3.51 -17.58
C PRO A 29 10.37 2.13 -16.98
N LYS A 30 11.13 2.09 -15.88
CA LYS A 30 11.58 0.85 -15.21
C LYS A 30 10.48 0.19 -14.39
N GLN A 31 9.53 0.97 -13.88
CA GLN A 31 8.36 0.49 -13.18
C GLN A 31 7.11 0.95 -13.95
N PRO A 32 6.91 0.41 -15.17
CA PRO A 32 5.71 0.72 -15.95
C PRO A 32 4.51 0.02 -15.30
N GLY A 33 3.32 0.59 -15.43
CA GLY A 33 2.13 0.04 -14.84
C GLY A 33 1.18 1.11 -14.34
N THR A 34 0.19 0.66 -13.57
CA THR A 34 -0.85 1.52 -13.02
C THR A 34 -0.86 1.39 -11.50
N TRP A 35 -0.65 2.49 -10.80
CA TRP A 35 -0.90 2.57 -9.36
C TRP A 35 -2.38 2.79 -9.08
N LEU A 36 -2.94 1.99 -8.18
CA LEU A 36 -4.26 2.24 -7.60
C LEU A 36 -4.22 2.07 -6.08
N ARG A 37 -4.92 2.96 -5.37
CA ARG A 37 -5.19 2.80 -3.94
C ARG A 37 -6.24 1.72 -3.76
N ALA A 38 -5.82 0.60 -3.19
CA ALA A 38 -6.69 -0.50 -2.82
C ALA A 38 -7.35 -0.29 -1.45
N ARG A 39 -6.60 0.26 -0.49
CA ARG A 39 -7.08 0.58 0.86
C ARG A 39 -6.46 1.90 1.34
N PRO A 40 -7.15 2.66 2.18
CA PRO A 40 -8.56 2.50 2.53
C PRO A 40 -9.45 2.93 1.35
N GLY A 41 -10.51 2.15 1.10
CA GLY A 41 -11.64 2.54 0.26
C GLY A 41 -12.63 3.42 1.02
N GLU A 42 -13.78 3.69 0.41
CA GLU A 42 -14.88 4.38 1.08
C GLU A 42 -15.36 3.60 2.31
N ALA A 43 -15.93 4.30 3.29
CA ALA A 43 -16.28 3.75 4.62
C ALA A 43 -17.31 2.61 4.59
N GLN A 44 -17.94 2.34 3.43
CA GLN A 44 -18.90 1.26 3.22
C GLN A 44 -18.61 0.44 1.95
N ALA A 45 -17.44 0.64 1.32
CA ALA A 45 -17.10 -0.09 0.10
C ALA A 45 -17.00 -1.60 0.41
N PRO A 46 -17.86 -2.45 -0.18
CA PRO A 46 -17.77 -3.89 0.03
C PRO A 46 -16.45 -4.41 -0.55
N ASN A 47 -15.87 -5.42 0.11
CA ASN A 47 -14.81 -6.26 -0.45
C ASN A 47 -13.62 -5.47 -1.07
N GLN A 48 -12.96 -4.62 -0.27
CA GLN A 48 -11.70 -3.99 -0.65
C GLN A 48 -10.59 -5.05 -0.83
N PRO A 49 -9.57 -4.80 -1.68
CA PRO A 49 -8.46 -5.72 -1.83
C PRO A 49 -7.73 -5.98 -0.51
N PHE A 50 -7.11 -7.16 -0.44
CA PHE A 50 -6.39 -7.64 0.73
C PHE A 50 -5.21 -8.50 0.30
N LEU A 51 -4.33 -8.79 1.26
CA LEU A 51 -3.19 -9.67 1.05
C LEU A 51 -3.44 -11.01 1.75
N LYS A 52 -2.91 -12.10 1.19
CA LYS A 52 -2.94 -13.42 1.84
C LYS A 52 -1.68 -14.22 1.51
N LEU A 53 -1.39 -15.22 2.33
CA LEU A 53 -0.39 -16.22 1.98
C LEU A 53 -0.97 -17.18 0.91
N PRO A 54 -0.15 -17.65 -0.04
CA PRO A 54 -0.53 -18.75 -0.93
C PRO A 54 -1.01 -19.97 -0.13
N GLY A 55 -2.00 -20.70 -0.66
CA GLY A 55 -2.49 -21.94 -0.06
C GLY A 55 -3.45 -21.79 1.13
N THR A 56 -3.73 -20.57 1.63
CA THR A 56 -4.72 -20.35 2.70
C THR A 56 -5.68 -19.21 2.37
N ASN A 57 -6.95 -19.39 2.73
CA ASN A 57 -7.98 -18.34 2.66
C ASN A 57 -8.36 -17.81 4.06
N ARG A 58 -7.79 -18.39 5.13
CA ARG A 58 -8.14 -18.06 6.52
C ARG A 58 -7.41 -16.81 7.03
N LEU A 59 -6.18 -16.60 6.58
CA LEU A 59 -5.32 -15.51 7.04
C LEU A 59 -5.27 -14.41 5.99
N ARG A 60 -6.04 -13.34 6.23
CA ARG A 60 -6.00 -12.11 5.42
C ARG A 60 -5.22 -11.05 6.16
N THR A 61 -4.28 -10.42 5.48
CA THR A 61 -3.63 -9.19 5.93
C THR A 61 -4.38 -8.00 5.33
N LEU A 62 -4.82 -7.10 6.21
CA LEU A 62 -5.60 -5.92 5.87
C LEU A 62 -4.84 -4.67 6.32
N PRO A 63 -3.89 -4.16 5.52
CA PRO A 63 -3.13 -2.98 5.87
C PRO A 63 -4.04 -1.76 6.10
N ASP A 64 -3.61 -0.83 6.95
CA ASP A 64 -4.29 0.46 7.13
C ASP A 64 -4.31 1.27 5.82
N GLY A 65 -3.22 1.21 5.06
CA GLY A 65 -3.14 1.67 3.67
C GLY A 65 -2.52 0.62 2.76
N LEU A 66 -3.08 0.46 1.56
CA LEU A 66 -2.58 -0.47 0.55
C LEU A 66 -2.69 0.19 -0.82
N TRP A 67 -1.56 0.32 -1.50
CA TRP A 67 -1.46 0.69 -2.91
C TRP A 67 -0.93 -0.51 -3.68
N LEU A 68 -1.55 -0.76 -4.82
CA LEU A 68 -1.17 -1.82 -5.75
C LEU A 68 -0.65 -1.18 -7.03
N HIS A 69 0.52 -1.60 -7.46
CA HIS A 69 1.09 -1.25 -8.76
C HIS A 69 0.98 -2.46 -9.68
N PHE A 70 0.06 -2.39 -10.62
CA PHE A 70 -0.25 -3.52 -11.50
C PHE A 70 0.72 -3.59 -12.68
N SER A 71 1.14 -4.81 -13.02
CA SER A 71 1.86 -5.07 -14.27
C SER A 71 1.09 -4.51 -15.47
N PRO A 72 1.78 -3.88 -16.44
CA PRO A 72 1.15 -3.43 -17.67
C PRO A 72 0.94 -4.58 -18.68
N ASP A 73 1.54 -5.76 -18.42
CA ASP A 73 1.55 -6.89 -19.35
C ASP A 73 0.64 -8.03 -18.85
N PRO A 74 -0.45 -8.36 -19.57
CA PRO A 74 -1.28 -9.54 -19.28
C PRO A 74 -0.53 -10.87 -19.30
N ALA A 75 0.59 -10.98 -20.02
CA ALA A 75 1.40 -12.19 -20.09
C ALA A 75 2.31 -12.39 -18.87
N ASP A 76 2.59 -11.32 -18.12
CA ASP A 76 3.36 -11.36 -16.87
C ASP A 76 2.59 -10.65 -15.73
N PRO A 77 1.51 -11.27 -15.21
CA PRO A 77 0.63 -10.63 -14.24
C PRO A 77 1.22 -10.68 -12.82
N TYR A 78 1.51 -9.50 -12.27
CA TYR A 78 1.94 -9.32 -10.87
C TYR A 78 1.38 -8.01 -10.30
N ALA A 79 1.54 -7.82 -8.98
CA ALA A 79 1.44 -6.53 -8.34
C ALA A 79 2.70 -6.23 -7.51
N ASP A 80 3.22 -5.01 -7.57
CA ASP A 80 4.07 -4.48 -6.49
C ASP A 80 3.18 -3.78 -5.47
N ILE A 81 3.59 -3.74 -4.20
CA ILE A 81 2.78 -3.15 -3.13
C ILE A 81 3.52 -2.07 -2.34
N LEU A 82 2.79 -1.02 -2.01
CA LEU A 82 3.12 -0.11 -0.92
C LEU A 82 2.07 -0.25 0.17
N CYS A 83 2.48 -0.72 1.34
CA CYS A 83 1.65 -0.82 2.53
C CYS A 83 1.97 0.31 3.51
N ILE A 84 0.94 0.76 4.23
CA ILE A 84 1.07 1.71 5.33
C ILE A 84 0.40 1.08 6.56
N GLU A 85 1.10 1.13 7.68
CA GLU A 85 0.67 0.50 8.93
C GLU A 85 0.85 1.45 10.12
N ALA A 86 -0.26 1.75 10.81
CA ALA A 86 -0.23 2.56 12.02
C ALA A 86 0.17 1.68 13.22
N CYS A 87 1.30 1.96 13.88
CA CYS A 87 1.75 1.15 15.01
C CYS A 87 1.66 1.96 16.31
N SER A 88 0.77 1.54 17.21
CA SER A 88 0.52 2.24 18.48
C SER A 88 1.48 1.82 19.61
N SER A 89 2.16 0.69 19.44
CA SER A 89 3.11 0.09 20.39
C SER A 89 4.19 -0.72 19.67
N LEU A 90 5.28 -1.06 20.37
CA LEU A 90 6.33 -1.94 19.84
C LEU A 90 5.80 -3.35 19.54
N GLN A 91 4.95 -3.91 20.41
CA GLN A 91 4.33 -5.21 20.18
C GLN A 91 3.48 -5.20 18.91
N ASN A 92 2.70 -4.13 18.71
CA ASN A 92 1.89 -3.97 17.51
C ASN A 92 2.76 -3.81 16.25
N LEU A 93 3.88 -3.09 16.35
CA LEU A 93 4.87 -3.02 15.27
C LEU A 93 5.41 -4.42 14.93
N LEU A 94 5.85 -5.21 15.91
CA LEU A 94 6.43 -6.54 15.67
C LEU A 94 5.42 -7.51 15.04
N ASP A 95 4.17 -7.52 15.53
CA ASP A 95 3.08 -8.28 14.94
C ASP A 95 2.83 -7.87 13.48
N LYS A 96 2.73 -6.57 13.19
CA LYS A 96 2.54 -6.08 11.82
C LYS A 96 3.75 -6.39 10.92
N ARG A 97 4.99 -6.22 11.40
CA ARG A 97 6.23 -6.55 10.67
C ARG A 97 6.30 -8.01 10.24
N SER A 98 5.84 -8.93 11.10
CA SER A 98 5.84 -10.36 10.77
C SER A 98 5.02 -10.73 9.53
N ARG A 99 4.06 -9.88 9.14
CA ARG A 99 3.15 -10.11 8.00
C ARG A 99 3.74 -9.72 6.65
N PHE A 100 4.87 -9.01 6.63
CA PHE A 100 5.44 -8.42 5.42
C PHE A 100 6.91 -8.79 5.20
N ALA A 101 7.41 -9.86 5.81
CA ALA A 101 8.81 -10.27 5.68
C ALA A 101 9.06 -11.02 4.36
N PRO A 102 9.62 -10.37 3.30
CA PRO A 102 9.70 -10.98 1.97
C PRO A 102 10.77 -12.10 1.90
N SER A 103 11.71 -12.09 2.83
CA SER A 103 12.74 -13.13 2.95
C SER A 103 12.20 -14.46 3.46
N THR A 104 11.04 -14.47 4.09
CA THR A 104 10.45 -15.66 4.72
C THR A 104 9.03 -15.95 4.26
N THR A 105 8.42 -15.06 3.49
CA THR A 105 7.02 -15.21 3.06
C THR A 105 6.80 -14.73 1.62
N SER A 106 5.83 -15.37 0.95
CA SER A 106 5.26 -14.90 -0.31
C SER A 106 3.85 -14.40 -0.07
N LEU A 107 3.44 -13.33 -0.77
CA LEU A 107 2.13 -12.73 -0.64
C LEU A 107 1.37 -12.79 -1.97
N LEU A 108 0.05 -12.94 -1.88
CA LEU A 108 -0.88 -12.75 -2.99
C LEU A 108 -1.73 -11.51 -2.71
N ALA A 109 -1.87 -10.64 -3.71
CA ALA A 109 -2.86 -9.57 -3.70
C ALA A 109 -4.17 -10.10 -4.29
N VAL A 110 -5.26 -9.96 -3.54
CA VAL A 110 -6.60 -10.38 -3.98
C VAL A 110 -7.44 -9.13 -4.21
N CYS A 111 -7.90 -8.93 -5.44
CA CYS A 111 -8.78 -7.83 -5.86
C CYS A 111 -10.18 -8.38 -6.16
N PRO A 112 -11.17 -8.14 -5.29
CA PRO A 112 -12.53 -8.63 -5.50
C PRO A 112 -13.22 -7.99 -6.70
N VAL A 113 -14.12 -8.74 -7.35
CA VAL A 113 -14.89 -8.29 -8.53
C VAL A 113 -15.60 -6.94 -8.30
N PRO A 114 -16.32 -6.71 -7.18
CA PRO A 114 -16.98 -5.41 -6.97
C PRO A 114 -16.00 -4.22 -6.95
N TRP A 115 -14.78 -4.42 -6.44
CA TRP A 115 -13.76 -3.37 -6.44
C TRP A 115 -13.20 -3.13 -7.85
N LEU A 116 -13.00 -4.19 -8.64
CA LEU A 116 -12.53 -4.12 -10.03
C LEU A 116 -13.53 -3.43 -10.97
N LEU A 117 -14.83 -3.67 -10.77
CA LEU A 117 -15.91 -3.09 -11.56
C LEU A 117 -16.27 -1.66 -11.12
N ALA A 118 -15.95 -1.27 -9.89
CA ALA A 118 -16.21 0.08 -9.41
C ALA A 118 -15.27 1.12 -10.07
N PRO A 119 -15.73 2.38 -10.20
CA PRO A 119 -14.91 3.46 -10.75
C PRO A 119 -13.71 3.79 -9.85
N CYS A 120 -12.63 4.24 -10.46
CA CYS A 120 -11.42 4.66 -9.73
C CYS A 120 -11.57 6.03 -9.07
N GLN A 121 -12.30 6.94 -9.72
CA GLN A 121 -12.52 8.32 -9.29
C GLN A 121 -14.01 8.68 -9.35
N PRO A 122 -14.51 9.59 -8.50
CA PRO A 122 -15.94 9.96 -8.50
C PRO A 122 -16.46 10.53 -9.82
N HIS A 123 -15.60 11.23 -10.58
CA HIS A 123 -15.96 11.92 -11.82
C HIS A 123 -15.55 11.16 -13.09
N ASP A 124 -14.98 9.97 -12.95
CA ASP A 124 -14.60 9.11 -14.06
C ASP A 124 -15.23 7.72 -13.86
N PRO A 125 -16.27 7.36 -14.64
CA PRO A 125 -16.95 6.08 -14.49
C PRO A 125 -16.11 4.89 -14.96
N THR A 126 -14.88 5.12 -15.45
CA THR A 126 -14.01 4.05 -15.93
C THR A 126 -13.72 3.04 -14.80
N PRO A 127 -14.10 1.76 -14.99
CA PRO A 127 -13.89 0.73 -13.97
C PRO A 127 -12.40 0.43 -13.82
N ARG A 128 -11.97 0.12 -12.59
CA ARG A 128 -10.55 -0.14 -12.27
C ARG A 128 -9.91 -1.21 -13.16
N TRP A 129 -10.65 -2.25 -13.54
CA TRP A 129 -10.12 -3.32 -14.38
C TRP A 129 -9.63 -2.84 -15.76
N LYS A 130 -10.27 -1.80 -16.32
CA LYS A 130 -9.83 -1.20 -17.59
C LYS A 130 -8.56 -0.36 -17.44
N LEU A 131 -8.29 0.16 -16.24
CA LEU A 131 -7.11 0.97 -15.94
C LEU A 131 -5.84 0.13 -15.70
N ILE A 132 -6.00 -1.04 -15.07
CA ILE A 132 -4.85 -1.89 -14.70
C ILE A 132 -4.27 -2.68 -15.87
N ARG A 133 -5.00 -2.83 -16.98
CA ARG A 133 -4.57 -3.49 -18.23
C ARG A 133 -4.12 -4.94 -18.13
N VAL A 134 -4.11 -5.55 -16.93
CA VAL A 134 -3.83 -6.98 -16.71
C VAL A 134 -4.92 -7.89 -17.28
N LEU A 135 -6.18 -7.43 -17.26
CA LEU A 135 -7.34 -8.21 -17.69
C LEU A 135 -7.74 -7.86 -19.12
N ARG A 136 -7.95 -8.88 -19.96
CA ARG A 136 -8.38 -8.72 -21.37
C ARG A 136 -9.90 -8.60 -21.53
N SER A 137 -10.66 -9.09 -20.56
CA SER A 137 -12.12 -9.06 -20.53
C SER A 137 -12.60 -8.64 -19.15
N GLU A 138 -13.90 -8.30 -19.07
CA GLU A 138 -14.53 -7.97 -17.81
C GLU A 138 -14.41 -9.15 -16.80
N PRO A 139 -13.95 -8.90 -15.56
CA PRO A 139 -13.75 -9.97 -14.59
C PRO A 139 -15.07 -10.46 -14.00
N VAL A 140 -15.26 -11.78 -14.05
CA VAL A 140 -16.35 -12.48 -13.33
C VAL A 140 -15.87 -13.13 -12.02
N ASP A 141 -14.56 -13.26 -11.86
CA ASP A 141 -13.88 -13.82 -10.69
C ASP A 141 -12.88 -12.82 -10.08
N PRO A 142 -12.55 -12.93 -8.78
CA PRO A 142 -11.53 -12.10 -8.16
C PRO A 142 -10.17 -12.24 -8.87
N LEU A 143 -9.52 -11.11 -9.13
CA LEU A 143 -8.14 -11.11 -9.64
C LEU A 143 -7.18 -11.40 -8.49
N VAL A 144 -6.40 -12.47 -8.61
CA VAL A 144 -5.38 -12.86 -7.64
C VAL A 144 -4.01 -12.77 -8.30
N LEU A 145 -3.12 -11.95 -7.74
CA LEU A 145 -1.80 -11.68 -8.31
C LEU A 145 -0.70 -12.03 -7.30
N PRO A 146 0.43 -12.61 -7.75
CA PRO A 146 1.63 -12.67 -6.93
C PRO A 146 2.12 -11.26 -6.62
N VAL A 147 2.54 -11.04 -5.39
CA VAL A 147 3.25 -9.81 -5.00
C VAL A 147 4.72 -9.97 -5.34
N ARG A 148 5.23 -9.11 -6.22
CA ARG A 148 6.62 -9.16 -6.70
C ARG A 148 7.57 -8.33 -5.84
N ASP A 149 7.20 -7.08 -5.54
CA ASP A 149 7.95 -6.20 -4.63
C ASP A 149 7.06 -5.74 -3.47
N VAL A 150 7.65 -5.69 -2.28
CA VAL A 150 6.96 -5.28 -1.04
C VAL A 150 7.67 -4.06 -0.47
N ARG A 151 6.91 -3.01 -0.18
CA ARG A 151 7.38 -1.83 0.54
C ARG A 151 6.39 -1.50 1.63
N VAL A 152 6.86 -1.25 2.85
CA VAL A 152 5.98 -0.98 4.00
C VAL A 152 6.46 0.25 4.75
N LEU A 153 5.56 1.21 4.95
CA LEU A 153 5.74 2.38 5.80
C LEU A 153 5.04 2.17 7.14
N TYR A 154 5.82 2.12 8.22
CA TYR A 154 5.31 2.06 9.58
C TYR A 154 5.26 3.45 10.21
N GLY A 155 4.08 3.88 10.61
CA GLY A 155 3.90 5.06 11.47
C GLY A 155 4.09 4.68 12.93
N LEU A 156 4.99 5.36 13.65
CA LEU A 156 5.26 5.10 15.07
C LEU A 156 4.94 6.34 15.90
N LYS A 157 4.40 6.20 17.12
CA LYS A 157 4.25 7.37 18.01
C LYS A 157 5.62 7.94 18.36
N SER A 158 5.69 9.23 18.66
CA SER A 158 6.95 9.99 18.80
C SER A 158 8.01 9.27 19.65
N ARG A 159 7.66 8.83 20.88
CA ARG A 159 8.59 8.11 21.77
C ARG A 159 9.14 6.81 21.15
N GLN A 160 8.31 6.06 20.44
CA GLN A 160 8.70 4.80 19.80
C GLN A 160 9.51 5.08 18.54
N TYR A 161 9.12 6.07 17.74
CA TYR A 161 9.86 6.51 16.57
C TYR A 161 11.29 6.88 16.92
N GLU A 162 11.47 7.77 17.90
CA GLU A 162 12.79 8.20 18.34
C GLU A 162 13.64 7.05 18.89
N GLY A 163 13.04 6.17 19.70
CA GLY A 163 13.73 4.99 20.22
C GLY A 163 14.18 4.05 19.11
N PHE A 164 13.30 3.79 18.13
CA PHE A 164 13.59 2.93 17.00
C PHE A 164 14.68 3.53 16.10
N ALA A 165 14.56 4.81 15.75
CA ALA A 165 15.52 5.53 14.92
C ALA A 165 16.93 5.60 15.55
N ARG A 166 17.03 5.58 16.88
CA ARG A 166 18.32 5.58 17.58
C ARG A 166 18.98 4.20 17.69
N THR A 167 18.21 3.11 17.66
CA THR A 167 18.70 1.80 18.12
C THR A 167 18.50 0.64 17.14
N GLN A 168 17.63 0.80 16.15
CA GLN A 168 17.23 -0.28 15.25
C GLN A 168 17.59 0.05 13.80
N MET A 169 17.92 -0.97 13.03
CA MET A 169 18.12 -0.86 11.59
C MET A 169 16.89 -1.41 10.85
N PRO A 170 16.22 -0.61 10.01
CA PRO A 170 15.17 -1.10 9.11
C PRO A 170 15.67 -2.18 8.15
N GLN A 171 14.79 -3.12 7.79
CA GLN A 171 15.02 -3.99 6.63
C GLN A 171 14.82 -3.22 5.32
N ALA A 172 15.35 -3.73 4.20
CA ALA A 172 15.34 -3.01 2.91
C ALA A 172 13.95 -2.65 2.35
N HIS A 173 12.90 -3.34 2.79
CA HIS A 173 11.51 -3.06 2.40
C HIS A 173 10.79 -2.15 3.41
N GLU A 174 11.41 -1.84 4.55
CA GLU A 174 10.78 -1.14 5.67
C GLU A 174 11.17 0.35 5.68
N TYR A 175 10.15 1.18 5.86
CA TYR A 175 10.24 2.61 5.99
C TYR A 175 9.52 3.03 7.26
N PHE A 176 9.98 4.10 7.90
CA PHE A 176 9.43 4.55 9.18
C PHE A 176 9.18 6.04 9.15
N CYS A 177 8.06 6.47 9.73
CA CYS A 177 7.77 7.88 9.94
C CYS A 177 7.14 8.11 11.32
N PRO A 178 7.17 9.35 11.83
CA PRO A 178 6.34 9.75 12.96
C PRO A 178 4.86 9.57 12.61
N MET A 179 4.06 9.11 13.56
CA MET A 179 2.62 8.89 13.42
C MET A 179 1.90 10.19 13.01
N GLU A 180 2.39 11.32 13.51
CA GLU A 180 1.90 12.67 13.24
C GLU A 180 1.96 13.00 11.74
N ALA A 181 2.92 12.43 11.01
CA ALA A 181 3.01 12.60 9.57
C ALA A 181 1.89 11.86 8.81
N LEU A 182 1.40 10.73 9.34
CA LEU A 182 0.28 9.97 8.75
C LEU A 182 -1.08 10.53 9.16
N THR A 183 -1.19 11.18 10.32
CA THR A 183 -2.44 11.77 10.81
C THR A 183 -2.62 13.25 10.44
N ALA A 184 -1.57 13.88 9.90
CA ALA A 184 -1.62 15.23 9.34
C ALA A 184 -2.66 15.34 8.21
N GLU A 185 -3.31 16.50 8.12
CA GLU A 185 -4.37 16.76 7.14
C GLU A 185 -3.89 16.67 5.69
N ARG A 186 -2.72 17.23 5.41
CA ARG A 186 -2.07 17.24 4.09
C ARG A 186 -0.76 16.45 4.11
N GLY A 187 -0.81 15.26 4.75
CA GLY A 187 0.36 14.40 4.93
C GLY A 187 0.98 13.93 3.61
N ASP A 188 0.18 13.77 2.57
CA ASP A 188 0.59 13.45 1.19
C ASP A 188 1.35 14.58 0.51
N GLU A 189 1.18 15.82 0.96
CA GLU A 189 1.88 16.98 0.44
C GLU A 189 3.18 17.29 1.19
N ASN A 190 3.41 16.66 2.34
CA ASN A 190 4.61 16.85 3.13
C ASN A 190 5.86 16.47 2.32
N PRO A 191 6.81 17.40 2.07
CA PRO A 191 7.99 17.13 1.25
C PRO A 191 8.84 15.97 1.76
N ALA A 192 8.98 15.82 3.09
CA ALA A 192 9.74 14.73 3.69
C ALA A 192 9.02 13.38 3.52
N MET A 193 7.69 13.35 3.60
CA MET A 193 6.89 12.15 3.31
C MET A 193 7.03 11.74 1.84
N ARG A 194 6.87 12.70 0.92
CA ARG A 194 7.04 12.47 -0.52
C ARG A 194 8.44 11.96 -0.85
N ALA A 195 9.48 12.55 -0.25
CA ALA A 195 10.85 12.10 -0.43
C ALA A 195 11.09 10.70 0.13
N LEU A 196 10.48 10.35 1.28
CA LEU A 196 10.55 9.01 1.85
C LEU A 196 9.90 7.97 0.93
N LEU A 197 8.69 8.26 0.42
CA LEU A 197 7.96 7.37 -0.49
C LEU A 197 8.60 7.28 -1.87
N ALA A 198 9.26 8.34 -2.34
CA ALA A 198 10.06 8.29 -3.57
C ALA A 198 11.18 7.24 -3.47
N ARG A 199 11.83 7.12 -2.30
CA ARG A 199 12.85 6.08 -2.05
C ARG A 199 12.28 4.67 -1.99
N ALA A 200 10.98 4.53 -1.72
CA ALA A 200 10.27 3.25 -1.78
C ALA A 200 9.95 2.80 -3.21
N SER A 201 10.50 3.46 -4.24
CA SER A 201 10.39 3.00 -5.63
C SER A 201 11.40 1.92 -5.96
N ALA A 202 11.01 0.96 -6.81
CA ALA A 202 11.94 -0.02 -7.38
C ALA A 202 13.08 0.65 -8.18
N ALA A 203 12.83 1.83 -8.76
CA ALA A 203 13.84 2.60 -9.49
C ALA A 203 15.00 3.05 -8.59
N ALA A 204 14.76 3.28 -7.30
CA ALA A 204 15.77 3.72 -6.35
C ALA A 204 16.86 2.66 -6.07
N ASN A 205 16.66 1.42 -6.52
CA ASN A 205 17.64 0.35 -6.39
C ASN A 205 18.75 0.40 -7.47
N PHE A 206 18.64 1.27 -8.46
CA PHE A 206 19.56 1.34 -9.60
C PHE A 206 20.33 2.65 -9.59
N MET A 207 21.65 2.58 -9.81
CA MET A 207 22.50 3.76 -9.94
C MET A 207 22.15 4.60 -11.17
N ASN A 208 21.85 3.93 -12.30
CA ASN A 208 21.42 4.55 -13.54
C ASN A 208 20.23 3.76 -14.11
N LEU A 209 19.24 4.45 -14.64
CA LEU A 209 18.16 3.83 -15.41
C LEU A 209 18.50 3.92 -16.91
N PRO A 210 18.13 2.91 -17.72
CA PRO A 210 18.18 3.05 -19.16
C PRO A 210 17.25 4.20 -19.61
N GLY A 211 17.77 5.05 -20.50
CA GLY A 211 17.03 6.16 -21.12
C GLY A 211 16.05 5.71 -22.18
#